data_AF-A0A9X1Y878-F1
#
_entry.id   AF-A0A9X1Y878-F1
#
_cell.length_a   1.000
_cell.length_b   1.000
_cell.length_c   1.000
_cell.angle_alpha   90.00
_cell.angle_beta   90.00
_cell.angle_gamma   90.00
#
_symmetry.space_group_name_H-M   'P 1'
#
loop_
_entity.id
_entity.type
_entity.pdbx_description
1 polymer ?
#
loop_
_entity_poly.entity_id
_entity_poly.type
_entity_poly.pdbx_seq_one_letter_code
_entity_poly.pdbx_strand_id
1 'polypeptide(L)'
;MSRALLAALALLGLAACARSSLPPIENPTPDQIACREEAARDPRVADYSHRYSQSPWAETAIRDDQRATELRAYRNCLAARGVRLPGGVEMERRPSGLQIF
;
A
#
# COMPACT_ATOMS: atom_id res chain seq x y z
N MET A 1 22.84 -25.51 -0.65
CA MET A 1 22.44 -24.16 -0.21
C MET A 1 21.66 -23.38 -1.27
N SER A 2 21.51 -23.90 -2.50
CA SER A 2 20.84 -23.23 -3.64
C SER A 2 19.31 -23.37 -3.69
N ARG A 3 18.72 -24.35 -2.99
CA ARG A 3 17.26 -24.57 -2.96
C ARG A 3 16.50 -23.49 -2.18
N ALA A 4 17.10 -22.94 -1.12
CA ALA A 4 16.49 -21.88 -0.31
C ALA A 4 16.39 -20.55 -1.07
N LEU A 5 17.41 -20.24 -1.89
CA LEU A 5 17.42 -19.05 -2.75
C LEU A 5 16.35 -19.13 -3.84
N LEU A 6 16.17 -20.30 -4.46
CA LEU A 6 15.13 -20.52 -5.47
C LEU A 6 13.72 -20.41 -4.89
N ALA A 7 13.50 -20.87 -3.65
CA ALA A 7 12.22 -20.71 -2.96
C ALA A 7 11.90 -19.25 -2.63
N ALA A 8 12.91 -18.46 -2.24
CA ALA A 8 12.74 -17.02 -1.99
C ALA A 8 12.39 -16.26 -3.28
N LEU A 9 13.05 -16.58 -4.40
CA LEU A 9 12.76 -16.00 -5.73
C LEU A 9 11.37 -16.40 -6.25
N ALA A 10 10.90 -17.61 -5.99
CA ALA A 10 9.56 -18.04 -6.35
C ALA A 10 8.47 -17.30 -5.56
N LEU A 11 8.70 -17.04 -4.27
CA LEU A 11 7.79 -16.24 -3.45
C LEU A 11 7.72 -14.77 -3.88
N LEU A 12 8.85 -14.21 -4.36
CA LEU A 12 8.88 -12.88 -4.99
C LEU A 12 8.10 -12.85 -6.32
N GLY A 13 8.16 -13.93 -7.12
CA GLY A 13 7.43 -14.03 -8.39
C GLY A 13 5.90 -14.03 -8.22
N LEU A 14 5.38 -14.61 -7.14
CA LEU A 14 3.94 -14.58 -6.84
C LEU A 14 3.46 -13.22 -6.29
N ALA A 15 4.36 -12.35 -5.83
CA ALA A 15 4.00 -11.01 -5.36
C ALA A 15 3.55 -10.09 -6.51
N ALA A 16 4.01 -10.34 -7.74
CA ALA A 16 3.68 -9.53 -8.92
C ALA A 16 2.22 -9.67 -9.40
N CYS A 17 1.46 -10.67 -8.93
CA CYS A 17 0.06 -10.86 -9.30
C CYS A 17 -0.94 -10.18 -8.34
N ALA A 18 -0.47 -9.53 -7.27
CA ALA A 18 -1.34 -8.78 -6.38
C ALA A 18 -1.83 -7.50 -7.08
N ARG A 19 -3.03 -7.56 -7.67
CA ARG A 19 -3.64 -6.45 -8.41
C ARG A 19 -4.06 -5.34 -7.44
N SER A 20 -3.17 -4.36 -7.27
CA SER A 20 -3.43 -3.13 -6.49
C SER A 20 -4.59 -2.32 -7.08
N SER A 21 -5.47 -1.80 -6.23
CA SER A 21 -6.55 -0.85 -6.60
C SER A 21 -6.10 0.62 -6.55
N LEU A 22 -4.86 0.87 -6.15
CA LEU A 22 -4.28 2.20 -6.08
C LEU A 22 -3.94 2.74 -7.48
N PRO A 23 -3.95 4.07 -7.65
CA PRO A 23 -3.53 4.67 -8.91
C PRO A 23 -2.05 4.37 -9.18
N PRO A 24 -1.66 4.29 -10.47
CA PRO A 24 -0.25 4.14 -10.85
C PRO A 24 0.57 5.34 -10.34
N ILE A 25 1.83 5.09 -9.97
CA ILE A 25 2.83 6.12 -9.66
C ILE A 25 3.82 6.12 -10.82
N GLU A 26 4.15 7.30 -11.30
CA GLU A 26 5.21 7.48 -12.27
C GLU A 26 6.57 7.31 -11.59
N ASN A 27 7.41 6.40 -12.11
CA ASN A 27 8.74 6.08 -11.57
C ASN A 27 8.75 5.69 -10.07
N PRO A 28 8.10 4.57 -9.68
CA PRO A 28 8.00 4.19 -8.28
C PRO A 28 9.36 3.79 -7.70
N THR A 29 9.65 4.20 -6.46
CA THR A 29 10.84 3.74 -5.73
C THR A 29 10.67 2.28 -5.28
N PRO A 30 11.77 1.55 -4.99
CA PRO A 30 11.67 0.17 -4.50
C PRO A 30 10.79 0.02 -3.24
N ASP A 31 10.84 0.96 -2.31
CA ASP A 31 9.98 0.96 -1.13
C ASP A 31 8.51 1.22 -1.47
N GLN A 32 8.23 2.07 -2.46
CA GLN A 32 6.86 2.30 -2.92
C GLN A 32 6.28 1.04 -3.58
N ILE A 33 7.09 0.29 -4.33
CA ILE A 33 6.68 -1.00 -4.90
C ILE A 33 6.38 -1.98 -3.77
N ALA A 34 7.31 -2.15 -2.84
CA ALA A 34 7.14 -3.07 -1.70
C ALA A 34 5.90 -2.72 -0.85
N CYS A 35 5.67 -1.44 -0.57
CA CYS A 35 4.51 -1.01 0.20
C CYS A 35 3.18 -1.15 -0.55
N ARG A 36 3.16 -1.08 -1.90
CA ARG A 36 1.96 -1.42 -2.67
C ARG A 36 1.64 -2.91 -2.59
N GLU A 37 2.66 -3.76 -2.72
CA GLU A 37 2.49 -5.21 -2.61
C GLU A 37 2.05 -5.62 -1.20
N GLU A 38 2.53 -4.92 -0.17
CA GLU A 38 2.08 -5.10 1.20
C GLU A 38 0.62 -4.66 1.39
N ALA A 39 0.27 -3.48 0.87
CA ALA A 39 -1.09 -2.95 0.95
C ALA A 39 -2.12 -3.82 0.21
N ALA A 40 -1.77 -4.35 -0.97
CA ALA A 40 -2.64 -5.24 -1.73
C ALA A 40 -2.87 -6.59 -1.04
N ARG A 41 -2.00 -6.99 -0.11
CA ARG A 41 -2.13 -8.21 0.71
C ARG A 41 -2.80 -7.95 2.07
N ASP A 42 -3.22 -6.73 2.37
CA ASP A 42 -3.94 -6.44 3.60
C ASP A 42 -5.23 -7.30 3.64
N PRO A 43 -5.46 -8.11 4.70
CA PRO A 43 -6.61 -9.00 4.77
C PRO A 43 -7.94 -8.23 4.70
N ARG A 44 -7.97 -6.96 5.08
CA ARG A 44 -9.14 -6.09 4.95
C ARG A 44 -9.42 -5.74 3.49
N VAL A 45 -8.40 -5.64 2.64
CA VAL A 45 -8.58 -5.43 1.19
C VAL A 45 -9.15 -6.70 0.53
N ALA A 46 -8.73 -7.89 0.97
CA ALA A 46 -9.25 -9.17 0.48
C ALA A 46 -10.74 -9.39 0.80
N ASP A 47 -11.23 -8.91 1.95
CA ASP A 47 -12.62 -9.03 2.40
C ASP A 47 -13.63 -8.37 1.44
N TYR A 48 -13.21 -7.32 0.71
CA TYR A 48 -14.09 -6.62 -0.24
C TYR A 48 -14.52 -7.47 -1.43
N SER A 49 -13.73 -8.48 -1.82
CA SER A 49 -14.12 -9.43 -2.87
C SER A 49 -15.37 -10.23 -2.50
N HIS A 50 -15.51 -10.58 -1.22
CA HIS A 50 -16.68 -11.27 -0.69
C HIS A 50 -17.89 -10.34 -0.55
N ARG A 51 -17.68 -9.06 -0.19
CA ARG A 51 -18.76 -8.06 -0.12
C ARG A 51 -19.36 -7.77 -1.49
N TYR A 52 -18.51 -7.74 -2.52
CA TYR A 52 -18.91 -7.48 -3.90
C TYR A 52 -19.91 -8.53 -4.43
N SER A 53 -19.70 -9.81 -4.09
CA SER A 53 -20.60 -10.89 -4.54
C SER A 53 -21.98 -10.84 -3.90
N GLN A 54 -22.13 -10.20 -2.74
CA GLN A 54 -23.40 -10.10 -2.01
C GLN A 54 -24.27 -8.92 -2.47
N SER A 55 -23.68 -7.88 -3.05
CA SER A 55 -24.41 -6.68 -3.44
C SER A 55 -23.78 -6.01 -4.67
N PRO A 56 -24.03 -6.53 -5.88
CA PRO A 56 -23.46 -5.99 -7.13
C PRO A 56 -23.84 -4.52 -7.36
N TRP A 57 -25.03 -4.10 -6.91
CA TRP A 57 -25.50 -2.72 -7.03
C TRP A 57 -24.72 -1.73 -6.16
N ALA A 58 -23.93 -2.24 -5.19
CA ALA A 58 -23.05 -1.45 -4.34
C ALA A 58 -21.59 -1.51 -4.81
N GLU A 59 -21.32 -2.04 -6.01
CA GLU A 59 -19.97 -2.19 -6.57
C GLU A 59 -19.12 -0.93 -6.40
N THR A 60 -19.63 0.23 -6.81
CA THR A 60 -18.86 1.49 -6.78
C THR A 60 -18.46 1.85 -5.35
N ALA A 61 -19.39 1.79 -4.40
CA ALA A 61 -19.11 2.09 -2.99
C ALA A 61 -18.11 1.09 -2.39
N ILE A 62 -18.27 -0.21 -2.70
CA ILE A 62 -17.37 -1.28 -2.24
C ILE A 62 -15.95 -1.07 -2.81
N ARG A 63 -15.83 -0.63 -4.07
CA ARG A 63 -14.54 -0.32 -4.71
C ARG A 63 -13.88 0.91 -4.10
N ASP A 64 -14.65 1.94 -3.78
CA ASP A 64 -14.14 3.14 -3.13
C ASP A 64 -13.61 2.83 -1.72
N ASP A 65 -14.34 2.02 -0.95
CA ASP A 65 -13.92 1.55 0.37
C ASP A 65 -12.68 0.65 0.30
N GLN A 66 -12.63 -0.25 -0.69
CA GLN A 66 -11.46 -1.09 -0.96
C GLN A 66 -10.23 -0.21 -1.22
N ARG A 67 -10.37 0.80 -2.09
CA ARG A 67 -9.29 1.73 -2.44
C ARG A 67 -8.84 2.58 -1.26
N ALA A 68 -9.78 3.06 -0.44
CA ALA A 68 -9.47 3.83 0.77
C ALA A 68 -8.70 2.98 1.81
N THR A 69 -9.08 1.71 1.95
CA THR A 69 -8.41 0.75 2.83
C THR A 69 -7.00 0.45 2.35
N GLU A 70 -6.85 0.16 1.06
CA GLU A 70 -5.53 -0.09 0.46
C GLU A 70 -4.62 1.13 0.55
N LEU A 71 -5.15 2.34 0.35
CA LEU A 71 -4.38 3.59 0.49
C LEU A 71 -3.91 3.81 1.92
N ARG A 72 -4.72 3.44 2.92
CA ARG A 72 -4.34 3.52 4.32
C ARG A 72 -3.21 2.54 4.64
N ALA A 73 -3.30 1.29 4.18
CA ALA A 73 -2.25 0.30 4.36
C ALA A 73 -0.93 0.75 3.71
N TYR A 74 -1.00 1.27 2.47
CA TYR A 74 0.14 1.81 1.75
C TYR A 74 0.82 2.97 2.51
N ARG A 75 0.03 3.94 3.00
CA ARG A 75 0.54 5.07 3.78
C ARG A 75 1.22 4.64 5.07
N ASN A 76 0.64 3.64 5.76
CA ASN A 76 1.21 3.11 6.99
C ASN A 76 2.56 2.42 6.74
N CYS A 77 2.66 1.61 5.67
CA CYS A 77 3.92 0.98 5.30
C CYS A 77 5.01 2.01 4.96
N LEU A 78 4.68 3.05 4.18
CA LEU A 78 5.63 4.11 3.87
C LEU A 78 6.09 4.86 5.13
N ALA A 79 5.15 5.18 6.02
CA ALA A 79 5.47 5.85 7.29
C ALA A 79 6.40 4.99 8.17
N ALA A 80 6.17 3.68 8.24
CA ALA A 80 7.04 2.75 8.97
C ALA A 80 8.45 2.64 8.39
N ARG A 81 8.59 2.86 7.07
CA ARG A 81 9.88 2.86 6.35
C ARG A 81 10.54 4.23 6.27
N GLY A 82 9.93 5.27 6.81
CA GLY A 82 10.43 6.65 6.73
C GLY A 82 10.39 7.24 5.32
N VAL A 83 9.59 6.66 4.42
CA VAL A 83 9.50 7.10 3.03
C VAL A 83 8.43 8.18 2.90
N ARG A 84 8.77 9.28 2.24
CA ARG A 84 7.85 10.37 1.95
C ARG A 84 6.73 9.93 1.02
N LEU A 85 5.52 10.39 1.31
CA LEU A 85 4.36 10.12 0.45
C LEU A 85 4.52 10.82 -0.90
N PRO A 86 4.29 10.10 -2.03
CA PRO A 86 4.26 10.73 -3.33
C PRO A 86 3.06 11.69 -3.42
N GLY A 87 3.32 12.96 -3.80
CA GLY A 87 2.28 13.96 -4.07
C GLY A 87 1.72 14.73 -2.87
N GLY A 88 2.30 14.60 -1.66
CA GLY A 88 1.93 15.43 -0.52
C GLY A 88 2.67 16.76 -0.55
N VAL A 89 1.95 17.88 -0.62
CA VAL A 89 2.51 19.16 -0.11
C VAL A 89 2.92 18.91 1.33
N GLU A 90 4.21 19.06 1.60
CA GLU A 90 4.75 18.83 2.91
C GLU A 90 4.22 19.91 3.85
N MET A 91 3.40 19.55 4.85
CA MET A 91 3.31 20.41 6.03
C MET A 91 4.61 20.22 6.79
N GLU A 92 5.54 21.15 6.57
CA GLU A 92 6.73 21.33 7.38
C GLU A 92 6.30 21.30 8.85
N ARG A 93 6.62 20.21 9.56
CA ARG A 93 6.51 20.21 11.02
C ARG A 93 7.56 21.19 11.50
N ARG A 94 7.16 22.45 11.72
CA ARG A 94 7.97 23.40 12.48
C ARG A 94 8.29 22.73 13.83
N PRO A 95 9.56 22.45 14.16
CA PRO A 95 9.88 21.94 15.48
C PRO A 95 9.52 23.02 16.50
N SER A 96 8.47 22.77 17.29
CA SER A 96 8.13 23.54 18.48
C SER A 96 9.21 23.29 19.53
N GLY A 97 10.36 23.95 19.40
CA GLY A 97 11.51 23.68 20.26
C GLY A 97 12.63 24.71 20.24
N LEU A 98 12.43 25.91 19.68
CA LEU A 98 13.38 27.00 19.89
C LEU A 98 12.90 27.84 21.08
N GLN A 99 13.28 27.40 22.29
CA GLN A 99 13.35 28.31 23.43
C GLN A 99 14.41 29.37 23.10
N ILE A 100 13.98 30.61 22.90
CA ILE A 100 14.86 31.77 22.96
C ILE A 100 14.70 32.36 24.36
N PHE A 101 15.85 32.57 24.98
CA PHE A 101 16.13 33.05 26.33
C PHE A 101 15.22 34.18 26.84
#